data_AF-A0A4R3K6I5-F1
#
_entry.id   AF-A0A4R3K6I5-F1
#
_cell.length_a   1.000
_cell.length_b   1.000
_cell.length_c   1.000
_cell.angle_alpha   90.00
_cell.angle_beta   90.00
_cell.angle_gamma   90.00
#
_symmetry.space_group_name_H-M   'P 1'
#
loop_
_entity.id
_entity.type
_entity.pdbx_description
1 polymer ?
#
loop_
_entity_poly.entity_id
_entity_poly.type
_entity_poly.pdbx_seq_one_letter_code
_entity_poly.pdbx_strand_id
1 'polypeptide(L)' 'MTDAAKQKILAKYWDTEVTCPGCGEEIRDSDDLSKVEYVRTKRKTDIFFHAECFGKIWRE' A
#
# COMPACT_ATOMS: atom_id res chain seq x y z
N MET A 1 -4.12 0.67 11.44
CA MET A 1 -3.82 2.11 11.20
C MET A 1 -5.09 2.79 10.70
N THR A 2 -5.21 4.11 10.85
CA THR A 2 -6.33 4.87 10.28
C THR A 2 -6.03 5.29 8.83
N ASP A 3 -7.05 5.45 8.00
CA ASP A 3 -6.86 5.80 6.58
C ASP A 3 -6.15 7.15 6.39
N ALA A 4 -6.39 8.10 7.28
CA ALA A 4 -5.66 9.38 7.32
C ALA A 4 -4.15 9.22 7.53
N ALA A 5 -3.71 8.17 8.25
CA ALA A 5 -2.29 7.87 8.41
C ALA A 5 -1.70 7.23 7.14
N LYS A 6 -2.45 6.33 6.49
CA LYS A 6 -2.06 5.74 5.19
C LYS A 6 -1.89 6.82 4.13
N GLN A 7 -2.83 7.76 4.05
CA GLN A 7 -2.78 8.88 3.10
C GLN A 7 -1.56 9.77 3.32
N LYS A 8 -1.20 10.09 4.57
CA LYS A 8 0.02 10.87 4.87
C LYS A 8 1.30 10.17 4.44
N ILE A 9 1.37 8.85 4.60
CA ILE A 9 2.54 8.07 4.19
C ILE A 9 2.58 8.00 2.66
N LEU A 10 1.45 7.71 2.00
CA LEU A 10 1.36 7.65 0.55
C LEU A 10 1.71 9.00 -0.10
N ALA A 11 1.25 10.12 0.46
CA ALA A 11 1.59 11.47 0.01
C ALA A 11 3.10 11.77 0.10
N LYS A 12 3.86 11.06 0.94
CA LYS A 12 5.33 11.18 0.96
C LYS A 12 5.97 10.58 -0.30
N TYR A 13 5.29 9.63 -0.94
CA TYR A 13 5.71 8.95 -2.15
C TYR A 13 5.12 9.58 -3.42
N TRP A 14 4.76 10.87 -3.40
CA TRP A 14 4.16 11.59 -4.54
C TRP A 14 4.94 11.51 -5.87
N ASP A 15 6.24 11.26 -5.81
CA ASP A 15 7.15 11.15 -6.96
C ASP A 15 7.53 9.68 -7.29
N THR A 16 6.92 8.71 -6.60
CA THR A 16 7.19 7.28 -6.75
C THR A 16 5.87 6.53 -6.84
N GLU A 17 5.60 5.95 -8.02
CA GLU A 17 4.42 5.12 -8.24
C GLU A 17 4.37 3.99 -7.20
N VAL A 18 3.40 4.06 -6.29
CA VAL A 18 3.19 3.03 -5.28
C VAL A 18 2.34 1.95 -5.92
N THR A 19 2.97 0.90 -6.40
CA THR A 19 2.27 -0.22 -7.04
C THR A 19 1.97 -1.34 -6.05
N CYS A 20 0.77 -1.92 -6.10
CA CYS A 20 0.42 -3.11 -5.36
C CYS A 20 1.23 -4.32 -5.86
N PRO A 21 2.07 -4.96 -5.04
CA PRO A 21 2.87 -6.12 -5.46
C PRO A 21 2.06 -7.37 -5.80
N GLY A 22 0.76 -7.42 -5.47
CA GLY A 22 -0.09 -8.59 -5.73
C GLY A 22 -0.91 -8.53 -7.03
N CYS A 23 -1.25 -7.34 -7.52
CA CYS A 23 -1.95 -7.15 -8.80
C CYS A 23 -1.18 -6.30 -9.81
N GLY A 24 -0.18 -5.52 -9.37
CA GLY A 24 0.57 -4.60 -10.22
C GLY A 24 -0.12 -3.27 -10.49
N GLU A 25 -1.31 -3.03 -9.91
CA GLU A 25 -2.03 -1.76 -10.07
C GLU A 25 -1.43 -0.66 -9.19
N GLU A 26 -1.47 0.56 -9.69
CA GLU A 26 -1.06 1.75 -8.95
C GLU A 26 -2.06 2.08 -7.84
N ILE A 27 -1.56 2.35 -6.64
CA ILE A 27 -2.33 2.83 -5.49
C ILE A 27 -2.10 4.32 -5.39
N ARG A 28 -3.12 5.09 -5.75
CA ARG A 28 -3.10 6.56 -5.65
C ARG A 28 -3.78 7.03 -4.38
N ASP A 29 -3.47 8.26 -3.97
CA ASP A 29 -4.09 8.91 -2.80
C ASP A 29 -5.58 9.22 -3.02
N SER A 30 -6.00 9.31 -4.28
CA SER A 30 -7.39 9.43 -4.70
C SER A 30 -8.18 8.12 -4.65
N ASP A 31 -7.51 6.98 -4.45
CA ASP A 31 -8.13 5.66 -4.49
C ASP A 31 -8.77 5.27 -3.14
N ASP A 32 -9.58 4.22 -3.13
CA ASP A 32 -10.26 3.75 -1.92
C ASP A 32 -9.27 3.09 -0.92
N LEU A 33 -8.65 3.94 -0.09
CA LEU A 33 -7.67 3.55 0.94
C LEU A 33 -8.23 2.59 2.00
N SER A 34 -9.56 2.43 2.09
CA SER A 34 -10.19 1.48 3.01
C SER A 34 -9.87 0.02 2.66
N LYS A 35 -9.61 -0.26 1.38
CA LYS A 35 -9.24 -1.59 0.86
C LYS A 35 -7.73 -1.76 0.68
N VAL A 36 -6.95 -0.75 1.04
CA VAL A 36 -5.49 -0.77 0.95
C VAL A 36 -4.91 -1.03 2.34
N GLU A 37 -4.10 -2.06 2.44
CA GLU A 37 -3.30 -2.35 3.61
C GLU A 37 -1.90 -1.76 3.48
N TYR A 38 -1.32 -1.44 4.62
CA TYR A 38 0.03 -0.94 4.74
C TYR A 38 0.85 -1.83 5.67
N VAL A 39 2.04 -2.19 5.22
CA VAL A 39 3.03 -2.87 6.04
C VAL A 39 4.37 -2.17 5.94
N ARG A 40 4.99 -1.94 7.10
CA ARG A 40 6.37 -1.48 7.17
C ARG A 40 7.30 -2.64 7.46
N THR A 41 8.23 -2.90 6.56
CA THR A 41 9.22 -3.97 6.77
C THR A 41 10.28 -3.53 7.79
N LYS A 42 11.01 -4.50 8.36
CA LYS A 42 12.15 -4.25 9.28
C LYS A 42 13.25 -3.38 8.65
N ARG A 43 13.36 -3.35 7.32
CA ARG A 43 14.30 -2.49 6.58
C ARG A 43 13.80 -1.06 6.35
N LYS A 44 12.68 -0.68 6.99
CA LYS A 44 11.99 0.61 6.86
C LYS A 44 11.41 0.88 5.47
N THR A 45 11.21 -0.15 4.66
CA THR A 45 10.47 -0.05 3.40
C THR A 45 8.98 -0.06 3.69
N ASP A 46 8.29 0.95 3.18
CA ASP A 46 6.85 1.13 3.23
C ASP A 46 6.22 0.38 2.04
N ILE A 47 5.34 -0.58 2.31
CA ILE A 47 4.66 -1.39 1.29
C ILE A 47 3.16 -1.16 1.43
N PHE A 48 2.51 -0.82 0.32
CA PHE A 48 1.07 -0.72 0.20
C PHE A 48 0.56 -1.82 -0.73
N PHE A 49 -0.57 -2.42 -0.40
CA PHE A 49 -1.19 -3.45 -1.22
C PHE A 49 -2.69 -3.53 -0.96
N HIS A 50 -3.46 -3.99 -1.94
CA HIS A 50 -4.88 -4.27 -1.74
C HIS A 50 -5.07 -5.42 -0.75
N ALA A 51 -6.02 -5.31 0.17
CA ALA A 51 -6.31 -6.34 1.16
C ALA A 51 -6.58 -7.71 0.50
N GLU A 52 -7.26 -7.71 -0.64
CA GLU A 52 -7.54 -8.90 -1.45
C GLU A 52 -6.26 -9.53 -2.06
N CYS A 53 -5.21 -8.73 -2.23
CA CYS A 53 -3.92 -9.19 -2.75
C CYS A 53 -3.01 -9.79 -1.68
N PHE A 54 -3.39 -9.76 -0.40
CA PHE A 54 -2.56 -10.28 0.68
C PHE A 54 -2.11 -11.73 0.42
N GLY A 55 -3.03 -12.62 0.08
CA GLY A 55 -2.73 -14.02 -0.21
C GLY A 55 -1.95 -14.25 -1.52
N LYS A 56 -1.90 -13.26 -2.42
CA LYS A 56 -1.06 -13.32 -3.62
C LYS A 56 0.39 -12.97 -3.30
N ILE A 57 0.59 -12.04 -2.37
CA ILE A 57 1.92 -11.52 -2.02
C ILE A 57 2.58 -12.41 -0.95
N TRP A 58 1.81 -12.85 0.04
CA TRP A 58 2.25 -13.81 1.06
C TRP A 58 1.56 -15.13 0.79
N ARG A 59 2.29 -16.05 0.12
CA ARG A 59 1.88 -17.46 0.04
C ARG A 59 2.18 -18.12 1.38
N GLU A 60 1.18 -18.78 1.95
CA GLU A 60 1.34 -19.70 3.09
C GLU A 60 2.19 -20.92 2.73
#